data_AF-A0A9P5C2R7-F1
#
_entry.id   AF-A0A9P5C2R7-F1
#
_cell.length_a   1.000
_cell.length_b   1.000
_cell.length_c   1.000
_cell.angle_alpha   90.00
_cell.angle_beta   90.00
_cell.angle_gamma   90.00
#
_symmetry.space_group_name_H-M   'P 1'
#
loop_
_entity.id
_entity.type
_entity.pdbx_description
1 polymer ?
#
loop_
_entity_poly.entity_id
_entity_poly.type
_entity_poly.pdbx_seq_one_letter_code
_entity_poly.pdbx_strand_id
1 'polypeptide(L)'
;MAAPLRSASPAEDLPEYYQGLGDNDITDCFRNFDIEKNFDLFDRQTRNPRTSNFCLDFGEEEAFCAFDLSSFSYSRLLETPRPAHLHTRWINIWQPYNQKDTLRLIGQHYDFSPRLLGMMCSDPVPPRSGNSHMEKSVSTLRSRLSHRSKHSNSSSEKSKSSSNKDIIDSEESVGMTELMHSTQLEMVRDLTHYQIVEDVWHWSTVDWGRRFLCLGYNTLHNVRSKQVHHHHNAHRLDRDQDIPHGKRVWNWLLLCEDKTVISISEDPFPFQNGDIHGWDLRLLYTVRRNLVNVFRQLTKAPTPLSDAALTQLPIRHRIGHSEEETAHRPTDTPGLLFYYLFEDWGTTFSLISRSEEGYAAELDRLRKEMLVKADLTHVDQLHHIGCQLAVLKRVYHSYSLLIERILERREVTIASLKNSHVISTAESMIASAHGTELPNPLIPELTSSLGVSLSSAARVRFERLKDRIALYALSEIQECIDQKDSLVMMNFNLIAIKESFSVERLTWVTLVLAQITILFTPVTLMTGYFSIQFKNTEFEVRSYWLAFGIILGVSLLVLFLFSYFSGTLNGHIIKTSWSRVVVDISKRWWSHRKKRGKML
;
A
#
# COMPACT_ATOMS: atom_id res chain seq x y z
N MET A 1 -31.29 -16.33 -14.24
CA MET A 1 -30.49 -16.13 -15.46
C MET A 1 -31.06 -14.94 -16.21
N ALA A 2 -30.45 -13.77 -16.12
CA ALA A 2 -30.79 -12.65 -17.01
C ALA A 2 -29.80 -12.72 -18.18
N ALA A 3 -30.31 -12.84 -19.40
CA ALA A 3 -29.50 -12.86 -20.61
C ALA A 3 -28.57 -11.63 -20.67
N PRO A 4 -27.39 -11.71 -21.30
CA PRO A 4 -26.61 -10.52 -21.59
C PRO A 4 -27.49 -9.53 -22.36
N LEU A 5 -27.36 -8.24 -22.04
CA LEU A 5 -28.02 -7.13 -22.73
C LEU A 5 -27.45 -7.02 -24.16
N ARG A 6 -27.67 -8.04 -25.00
CA ARG A 6 -27.32 -8.07 -26.41
C ARG A 6 -28.52 -7.49 -27.18
N SER A 7 -28.27 -6.49 -28.01
CA SER A 7 -29.28 -5.97 -28.92
C SER A 7 -29.62 -7.06 -29.94
N ALA A 8 -30.91 -7.38 -30.09
CA ALA A 8 -31.38 -8.47 -30.95
C ALA A 8 -31.44 -8.12 -32.45
N SER A 9 -31.12 -6.87 -32.82
CA SER A 9 -31.13 -6.38 -34.20
C SER A 9 -29.74 -5.88 -34.59
N PRO A 10 -29.30 -6.06 -35.85
CA PRO A 10 -28.04 -5.53 -36.36
C PRO A 10 -27.99 -4.00 -36.21
N ALA A 11 -26.77 -3.45 -36.17
CA ALA A 11 -26.55 -2.00 -36.13
C ALA A 11 -27.19 -1.31 -37.34
N GLU A 12 -28.01 -0.28 -37.08
CA GLU A 12 -28.28 0.75 -38.08
C GLU A 12 -26.96 1.49 -38.36
N ASP A 13 -26.58 1.59 -39.64
CA ASP A 13 -25.40 2.34 -40.14
C ASP A 13 -24.02 1.88 -39.64
N LEU A 14 -23.76 0.57 -39.64
CA LEU A 14 -22.42 0.03 -39.35
C LEU A 14 -21.46 0.24 -40.54
N PRO A 15 -20.22 0.76 -40.34
CA PRO A 15 -19.24 0.89 -41.42
C PRO A 15 -18.93 -0.43 -42.15
N GLU A 16 -18.64 -0.33 -43.45
CA GLU A 16 -18.25 -1.48 -44.31
C GLU A 16 -17.11 -2.31 -43.72
N TYR A 17 -16.18 -1.68 -43.01
CA TYR A 17 -15.09 -2.35 -42.31
C TYR A 17 -15.60 -3.48 -41.39
N TYR A 18 -16.61 -3.23 -40.57
CA TYR A 18 -17.14 -4.23 -39.64
C TYR A 18 -18.04 -5.26 -40.34
N GLN A 19 -18.79 -4.83 -41.36
CA GLN A 19 -19.62 -5.74 -42.16
C GLN A 19 -18.76 -6.75 -42.94
N GLY A 20 -17.60 -6.31 -43.44
CA GLY A 20 -16.66 -7.13 -44.21
C GLY A 20 -15.92 -8.19 -43.39
N LEU A 21 -16.02 -8.20 -42.06
CA LEU A 21 -15.35 -9.18 -41.20
C LEU A 21 -16.05 -10.55 -41.19
N GLY A 22 -17.29 -10.64 -41.66
CA GLY A 22 -18.03 -11.89 -41.78
C GLY A 22 -18.30 -12.59 -40.44
N ASP A 23 -18.43 -11.82 -39.35
CA ASP A 23 -18.77 -12.30 -38.01
C ASP A 23 -20.05 -11.64 -37.50
N ASN A 24 -21.06 -12.47 -37.23
CA ASN A 24 -22.37 -12.02 -36.73
C ASN A 24 -22.24 -11.32 -35.37
N ASP A 25 -21.35 -11.79 -34.48
CA ASP A 25 -21.20 -11.17 -33.15
C ASP A 25 -20.68 -9.74 -33.28
N ILE A 26 -19.82 -9.47 -34.28
CA ILE A 26 -19.32 -8.12 -34.58
C ILE A 26 -20.44 -7.25 -35.15
N THR A 27 -21.17 -7.74 -36.16
CA THR A 27 -22.25 -6.96 -36.80
C THR A 27 -23.39 -6.65 -35.82
N ASP A 28 -23.64 -7.57 -34.88
CA ASP A 28 -24.73 -7.45 -33.91
C ASP A 28 -24.32 -6.61 -32.70
N CYS A 29 -23.04 -6.57 -32.31
CA CYS A 29 -22.60 -5.87 -31.10
C CYS A 29 -22.01 -4.47 -31.33
N PHE A 30 -21.30 -4.22 -32.44
CA PHE A 30 -20.69 -2.91 -32.68
C PHE A 30 -21.73 -1.84 -32.95
N ARG A 31 -21.65 -0.69 -32.27
CA ARG A 31 -22.48 0.49 -32.53
C ARG A 31 -21.64 1.75 -32.46
N ASN A 32 -22.12 2.80 -33.14
CA ASN A 32 -21.52 4.13 -33.04
C ASN A 32 -21.58 4.63 -31.59
N PHE A 33 -20.41 4.90 -31.02
CA PHE A 33 -20.17 5.28 -29.63
C PHE A 33 -20.53 6.74 -29.33
N ASP A 34 -20.67 7.57 -30.35
CA ASP A 34 -20.99 8.99 -30.24
C ASP A 34 -22.50 9.27 -30.24
N ILE A 35 -23.32 8.24 -30.51
CA ILE A 35 -24.78 8.34 -30.39
C ILE A 35 -25.17 8.19 -28.92
N GLU A 36 -25.83 9.20 -28.36
CA GLU A 36 -26.23 9.28 -26.94
C GLU A 36 -26.92 8.01 -26.43
N LYS A 37 -27.87 7.45 -27.19
CA LYS A 37 -28.58 6.21 -26.82
C LYS A 37 -27.65 5.01 -26.68
N ASN A 38 -26.68 4.88 -27.58
CA ASN A 38 -25.71 3.79 -27.56
C ASN A 38 -24.72 4.00 -26.41
N PHE A 39 -24.25 5.24 -26.24
CA PHE A 39 -23.36 5.61 -25.14
C PHE A 39 -23.97 5.31 -23.77
N ASP A 40 -25.24 5.65 -23.54
CA ASP A 40 -25.94 5.36 -22.28
C ASP A 40 -26.01 3.85 -21.97
N LEU A 41 -26.19 3.03 -23.00
CA LEU A 41 -26.15 1.57 -22.86
C LEU A 41 -24.74 1.10 -22.49
N PHE A 42 -23.73 1.58 -23.22
CA PHE A 42 -22.34 1.22 -23.01
C PHE A 42 -21.81 1.69 -21.64
N ASP A 43 -22.15 2.89 -21.19
CA ASP A 43 -21.76 3.40 -19.87
C ASP A 43 -22.36 2.56 -18.73
N ARG A 44 -23.56 1.99 -18.91
CA ARG A 44 -24.14 1.03 -17.95
C ARG A 44 -23.41 -0.31 -18.00
N GLN A 45 -23.04 -0.80 -19.18
CA GLN A 45 -22.30 -2.05 -19.34
C GLN A 45 -20.89 -1.97 -18.73
N THR A 46 -20.16 -0.86 -18.91
CA THR A 46 -18.84 -0.66 -18.28
C THR A 46 -18.86 -0.79 -16.76
N ARG A 47 -19.99 -0.45 -16.12
CA ARG A 47 -20.21 -0.55 -14.67
C ARG A 47 -20.77 -1.90 -14.24
N ASN A 48 -21.29 -2.71 -15.16
CA ASN A 48 -21.96 -3.97 -14.84
C ASN A 48 -20.93 -5.04 -14.39
N PRO A 49 -21.10 -5.66 -13.20
CA PRO A 49 -20.23 -6.74 -12.74
C PRO A 49 -20.13 -7.94 -13.69
N ARG A 50 -21.17 -8.19 -14.50
CA ARG A 50 -21.26 -9.35 -15.38
C ARG A 50 -20.60 -9.17 -16.75
N THR A 51 -20.19 -7.95 -17.07
CA THR A 51 -19.51 -7.66 -18.33
C THR A 51 -18.09 -8.19 -18.28
N SER A 52 -17.70 -8.95 -19.31
CA SER A 52 -16.42 -9.64 -19.40
C SER A 52 -15.38 -8.82 -20.15
N ASN A 53 -15.75 -8.18 -21.26
CA ASN A 53 -14.81 -7.41 -22.07
C ASN A 53 -15.50 -6.33 -22.89
N PHE A 54 -14.71 -5.43 -23.47
CA PHE A 54 -15.17 -4.58 -24.58
C PHE A 54 -14.03 -4.29 -25.56
N CYS A 55 -14.43 -3.85 -26.75
CA CYS A 55 -13.57 -3.27 -27.77
C CYS A 55 -14.13 -1.90 -28.16
N LEU A 56 -13.28 -0.87 -28.13
CA LEU A 56 -13.60 0.47 -28.58
C LEU A 56 -12.57 0.89 -29.64
N ASP A 57 -13.03 1.02 -30.87
CA ASP A 57 -12.24 1.63 -31.95
C ASP A 57 -12.61 3.10 -32.04
N PHE A 58 -11.62 3.98 -32.07
CA PHE A 58 -11.88 5.41 -32.16
C PHE A 58 -10.77 6.15 -32.91
N GLY A 59 -11.20 7.23 -33.55
CA GLY A 59 -10.35 8.24 -34.13
C GLY A 59 -10.70 9.62 -33.61
N GLU A 60 -10.33 10.65 -34.35
CA GLU A 60 -10.77 12.02 -34.07
C GLU A 60 -12.28 12.15 -34.32
N GLU A 61 -12.73 11.69 -35.49
CA GLU A 61 -14.10 11.96 -35.93
C GLU A 61 -15.14 10.94 -35.49
N GLU A 62 -14.78 9.67 -35.46
CA GLU A 62 -15.72 8.57 -35.24
C GLU A 62 -15.23 7.61 -34.15
N ALA A 63 -16.17 6.96 -33.46
CA ALA A 63 -15.89 5.91 -32.52
C ALA A 63 -16.98 4.83 -32.55
N PHE A 64 -16.56 3.57 -32.40
CA PHE A 64 -17.44 2.40 -32.41
C PHE A 64 -17.06 1.45 -31.29
N CYS A 65 -18.06 1.00 -30.53
CA CYS A 65 -17.87 0.16 -29.36
C CYS A 65 -18.70 -1.13 -29.44
N ALA A 66 -18.17 -2.21 -28.88
CA ALA A 66 -18.85 -3.47 -28.65
C ALA A 66 -18.43 -4.07 -27.31
N PHE A 67 -19.34 -4.81 -26.67
CA PHE A 67 -19.14 -5.48 -25.39
C PHE A 67 -19.30 -6.99 -25.52
N ASP A 68 -18.65 -7.73 -24.62
CA ASP A 68 -18.78 -9.17 -24.46
C ASP A 68 -18.58 -9.94 -25.77
N LEU A 69 -17.52 -9.58 -26.50
CA LEU A 69 -17.09 -10.22 -27.74
C LEU A 69 -16.43 -11.58 -27.47
N SER A 70 -16.62 -12.51 -28.39
CA SER A 70 -15.99 -13.83 -28.35
C SER A 70 -14.51 -13.78 -28.74
N SER A 71 -13.75 -14.84 -28.40
CA SER A 71 -12.35 -14.98 -28.84
C SER A 71 -12.23 -14.98 -30.36
N PHE A 72 -13.17 -15.63 -31.07
CA PHE A 72 -13.22 -15.65 -32.53
C PHE A 72 -13.37 -14.25 -33.14
N SER A 73 -14.24 -13.42 -32.55
CA SER A 73 -14.44 -12.02 -32.97
C SER A 73 -13.17 -11.19 -32.80
N TYR A 74 -12.43 -11.38 -31.71
CA TYR A 74 -11.12 -10.76 -31.54
C TYR A 74 -10.09 -11.23 -32.59
N SER A 75 -10.11 -12.50 -33.02
CA SER A 75 -9.27 -12.98 -34.14
C SER A 75 -9.50 -12.14 -35.39
N ARG A 76 -10.76 -11.98 -35.78
CA ARG A 76 -11.13 -11.24 -37.00
C ARG A 76 -10.74 -9.78 -36.93
N LEU A 77 -10.98 -9.16 -35.78
CA LEU A 77 -10.62 -7.76 -35.53
C LEU A 77 -9.10 -7.53 -35.60
N LEU A 78 -8.29 -8.46 -35.09
CA LEU A 78 -6.83 -8.31 -35.03
C LEU A 78 -6.14 -8.68 -36.35
N GLU A 79 -6.65 -9.68 -37.07
CA GLU A 79 -6.13 -10.10 -38.38
C GLU A 79 -6.38 -9.07 -39.49
N THR A 80 -7.47 -8.30 -39.38
CA THR A 80 -7.89 -7.36 -40.41
C THR A 80 -7.36 -5.95 -40.14
N PRO A 81 -6.64 -5.32 -41.09
CA PRO A 81 -6.11 -3.98 -40.89
C PRO A 81 -7.25 -2.97 -40.65
N ARG A 82 -7.09 -2.17 -39.61
CA ARG A 82 -8.09 -1.17 -39.21
C ARG A 82 -8.06 0.04 -40.15
N PRO A 83 -9.21 0.68 -40.44
CA PRO A 83 -9.23 1.89 -41.26
C PRO A 83 -8.38 3.01 -40.64
N ALA A 84 -7.73 3.81 -41.48
CA ALA A 84 -6.80 4.85 -41.02
C ALA A 84 -7.45 5.93 -40.13
N HIS A 85 -8.74 6.20 -40.32
CA HIS A 85 -9.50 7.14 -39.49
C HIS A 85 -9.75 6.60 -38.07
N LEU A 86 -9.87 5.28 -37.88
CA LEU A 86 -9.97 4.61 -36.56
C LEU A 86 -8.59 4.20 -36.07
N HIS A 87 -7.71 5.17 -35.86
CA HIS A 87 -6.30 4.90 -35.60
C HIS A 87 -6.02 4.24 -34.23
N THR A 88 -6.95 4.26 -33.26
CA THR A 88 -6.73 3.67 -31.92
C THR A 88 -7.80 2.64 -31.58
N ARG A 89 -7.37 1.50 -31.01
CA ARG A 89 -8.25 0.47 -30.45
C ARG A 89 -7.97 0.32 -28.97
N TRP A 90 -9.01 0.29 -28.16
CA TRP A 90 -8.94 -0.06 -26.76
C TRP A 90 -9.66 -1.39 -26.53
N ILE A 91 -8.91 -2.40 -26.08
CA ILE A 91 -9.46 -3.67 -25.61
C ILE A 91 -9.39 -3.67 -24.10
N ASN A 92 -10.51 -3.93 -23.43
CA ASN A 92 -10.51 -4.11 -21.99
C ASN A 92 -11.03 -5.49 -21.62
N ILE A 93 -10.35 -6.17 -20.70
CA ILE A 93 -10.67 -7.52 -20.23
C ILE A 93 -10.81 -7.48 -18.70
N TRP A 94 -11.99 -7.81 -18.20
CA TRP A 94 -12.22 -8.10 -16.79
C TRP A 94 -12.19 -9.60 -16.54
N GLN A 95 -11.83 -10.03 -15.33
CA GLN A 95 -11.85 -11.45 -14.95
C GLN A 95 -11.06 -12.33 -15.95
N PRO A 96 -9.75 -12.05 -16.16
CA PRO A 96 -8.94 -12.73 -17.18
C PRO A 96 -8.96 -14.27 -17.08
N TYR A 97 -9.12 -14.81 -15.88
CA TYR A 97 -9.20 -16.26 -15.64
C TYR A 97 -10.37 -16.96 -16.36
N ASN A 98 -11.46 -16.23 -16.67
CA ASN A 98 -12.60 -16.75 -17.43
C ASN A 98 -12.42 -16.60 -18.96
N GLN A 99 -11.39 -15.90 -19.42
CA GLN A 99 -11.19 -15.53 -20.83
C GLN A 99 -9.84 -16.00 -21.37
N LYS A 100 -9.38 -17.18 -20.94
CA LYS A 100 -8.05 -17.72 -21.28
C LYS A 100 -7.84 -17.87 -22.79
N ASP A 101 -8.88 -18.22 -23.55
CA ASP A 101 -8.77 -18.37 -25.00
C ASP A 101 -8.56 -17.03 -25.71
N THR A 102 -9.27 -15.98 -25.28
CA THR A 102 -9.06 -14.61 -25.76
C THR A 102 -7.65 -14.12 -25.44
N LEU A 103 -7.15 -14.38 -24.22
CA LEU A 103 -5.79 -14.02 -23.83
C LEU A 103 -4.71 -14.75 -24.63
N ARG A 104 -4.90 -16.05 -24.90
CA ARG A 104 -3.99 -16.84 -25.75
C ARG A 104 -3.96 -16.30 -27.17
N LEU A 105 -5.12 -15.95 -27.73
CA LEU A 105 -5.23 -15.39 -29.07
C LEU A 105 -4.53 -14.03 -29.17
N ILE A 106 -4.80 -13.12 -28.25
CA ILE A 106 -4.12 -11.82 -28.17
C ILE A 106 -2.61 -12.02 -27.99
N GLY A 107 -2.21 -12.93 -27.11
CA GLY A 107 -0.82 -13.24 -26.86
C GLY A 107 -0.10 -13.85 -28.06
N GLN A 108 -0.76 -14.69 -28.84
CA GLN A 108 -0.23 -15.21 -30.09
C GLN A 108 -0.08 -14.09 -31.14
N HIS A 109 -1.09 -13.22 -31.26
CA HIS A 109 -1.05 -12.11 -32.21
C HIS A 109 0.12 -11.17 -31.92
N TYR A 110 0.31 -10.73 -30.67
CA TYR A 110 1.37 -9.77 -30.32
C TYR A 110 2.69 -10.40 -29.85
N ASP A 111 2.84 -11.73 -29.95
CA ASP A 111 4.05 -12.48 -29.55
C ASP A 111 4.42 -12.31 -28.06
N PHE A 112 3.44 -12.51 -27.16
CA PHE A 112 3.67 -12.50 -25.72
C PHE A 112 4.60 -13.63 -25.31
N SER A 113 5.51 -13.35 -24.37
CA SER A 113 6.37 -14.40 -23.82
C SER A 113 5.52 -15.46 -23.13
N PRO A 114 5.92 -16.75 -23.17
CA PRO A 114 5.19 -17.83 -22.49
C PRO A 114 5.01 -17.54 -20.99
N ARG A 115 5.98 -16.85 -20.37
CA ARG A 115 5.90 -16.40 -18.99
C ARG A 115 4.79 -15.37 -18.79
N LEU A 116 4.74 -14.32 -19.62
CA LEU A 116 3.72 -13.27 -19.52
C LEU A 116 2.32 -13.85 -19.70
N LEU A 117 2.14 -14.67 -20.75
CA LEU A 117 0.87 -15.33 -21.01
C LEU A 117 0.46 -16.28 -19.88
N GLY A 118 1.42 -17.02 -19.31
CA GLY A 118 1.20 -17.89 -18.15
C GLY A 118 0.75 -17.10 -16.90
N MET A 119 1.35 -15.94 -16.63
CA MET A 119 0.94 -15.07 -15.53
C MET A 119 -0.47 -14.51 -15.75
N MET A 120 -0.80 -14.04 -16.97
CA MET A 120 -2.14 -13.52 -17.30
C MET A 120 -3.23 -14.59 -17.22
N CYS A 121 -2.93 -15.83 -17.62
CA CYS A 121 -3.87 -16.96 -17.59
C CYS A 121 -3.94 -17.69 -16.24
N SER A 122 -3.19 -17.24 -15.23
CA SER A 122 -3.17 -17.87 -13.91
C SER A 122 -4.54 -17.77 -13.24
N ASP A 123 -4.87 -18.75 -12.40
CA ASP A 123 -6.12 -18.74 -11.65
C ASP A 123 -6.00 -17.85 -10.39
N PRO A 124 -7.08 -17.15 -10.00
CA PRO A 124 -7.09 -16.34 -8.78
C PRO A 124 -6.93 -17.22 -7.54
N VAL A 125 -6.48 -16.62 -6.43
CA VAL A 125 -6.27 -17.34 -5.17
C VAL A 125 -7.62 -17.76 -4.57
N PRO A 126 -7.88 -19.06 -4.35
CA PRO A 126 -9.13 -19.50 -3.75
C PRO A 126 -9.28 -18.95 -2.32
N PRO A 127 -10.50 -18.62 -1.88
CA PRO A 127 -10.74 -18.18 -0.50
C PRO A 127 -10.23 -19.29 0.42
N ARG A 128 -9.25 -18.96 1.27
CA ARG A 128 -8.66 -19.90 2.23
C ARG A 128 -9.78 -20.55 3.04
N SER A 129 -10.08 -21.81 2.76
CA SER A 129 -10.92 -22.63 3.62
C SER A 129 -10.24 -22.71 4.99
N GLY A 130 -11.02 -22.52 6.06
CA GLY A 130 -10.52 -22.67 7.41
C GLY A 130 -9.88 -24.06 7.56
N ASN A 131 -8.65 -24.08 8.06
CA ASN A 131 -7.77 -25.23 8.26
C ASN A 131 -6.94 -25.66 7.05
N SER A 132 -5.83 -24.96 6.82
CA SER A 132 -4.58 -25.63 6.44
C SER A 132 -3.39 -24.92 7.04
N HIS A 133 -2.55 -25.70 7.73
CA HIS A 133 -1.31 -25.27 8.35
C HIS A 133 -0.35 -24.70 7.30
N MET A 134 -0.30 -23.36 7.17
CA MET A 134 0.72 -22.68 6.38
C MET A 134 1.48 -21.63 7.20
N GLU A 135 1.71 -21.92 8.49
CA GLU A 135 2.63 -21.15 9.35
C GLU A 135 4.09 -21.66 9.33
N LYS A 136 4.41 -22.70 8.54
CA LYS A 136 5.72 -23.37 8.62
C LYS A 136 6.76 -23.02 7.55
N SER A 137 6.45 -22.22 6.52
CA SER A 137 7.39 -22.06 5.40
C SER A 137 8.19 -20.76 5.38
N VAL A 138 7.95 -19.82 6.30
CA VAL A 138 8.73 -18.55 6.37
C VAL A 138 9.55 -18.43 7.67
N SER A 139 9.23 -19.24 8.69
CA SER A 139 9.95 -19.27 9.98
C SER A 139 11.21 -20.17 9.97
N THR A 140 11.43 -20.97 8.92
CA THR A 140 12.57 -21.88 8.77
C THR A 140 13.89 -21.21 8.38
N LEU A 141 13.86 -19.93 7.96
CA LEU A 141 15.08 -19.20 7.59
C LEU A 141 15.66 -18.33 8.72
N ARG A 142 14.88 -17.99 9.76
CA ARG A 142 15.38 -17.20 10.91
C ARG A 142 15.86 -18.05 12.10
N SER A 143 15.56 -19.35 12.15
CA SER A 143 15.90 -20.23 13.28
C SER A 143 17.14 -21.11 13.08
N ARG A 144 17.79 -21.10 11.90
CA ARG A 144 18.96 -21.95 11.62
C ARG A 144 20.30 -21.22 11.55
N LEU A 145 20.31 -19.90 11.71
CA LEU A 145 21.53 -19.09 11.85
C LEU A 145 22.02 -18.93 13.30
N SER A 146 21.34 -19.54 14.29
CA SER A 146 21.66 -19.40 15.73
C SER A 146 22.19 -20.65 16.43
N HIS A 147 22.47 -21.76 15.71
CA HIS A 147 23.03 -22.98 16.31
C HIS A 147 24.35 -23.43 15.67
N ARG A 148 25.42 -22.65 15.93
CA ARG A 148 26.83 -23.09 15.94
C ARG A 148 27.62 -21.90 16.53
N SER A 149 28.08 -21.87 17.78
CA SER A 149 29.05 -22.78 18.38
C SER A 149 29.13 -22.55 19.91
N LYS A 150 28.94 -23.60 20.72
CA LYS A 150 29.50 -23.68 22.08
C LYS A 150 30.00 -25.11 22.33
N HIS A 151 31.27 -25.18 22.73
CA HIS A 151 32.01 -26.33 23.26
C HIS A 151 32.28 -27.50 22.29
N SER A 152 33.46 -28.12 22.23
CA SER A 152 34.52 -28.23 23.23
C SER A 152 35.87 -28.58 22.58
N ASN A 153 36.94 -28.05 23.17
CA ASN A 153 38.30 -28.56 23.04
C ASN A 153 38.39 -29.94 23.71
N SER A 154 38.80 -30.96 22.96
CA SER A 154 39.81 -31.95 23.36
C SER A 154 39.73 -33.19 22.47
N SER A 155 40.80 -33.50 21.75
CA SER A 155 41.30 -34.87 21.67
C SER A 155 42.70 -34.88 21.09
N SER A 156 43.65 -35.32 21.92
CA SER A 156 44.96 -35.75 21.47
C SER A 156 44.94 -37.25 21.16
N GLU A 157 45.78 -37.61 20.20
CA GLU A 157 46.46 -38.91 20.05
C GLU A 157 45.80 -40.08 19.27
N LYS A 158 46.42 -40.31 18.09
CA LYS A 158 47.10 -41.53 17.61
C LYS A 158 46.32 -42.86 17.48
N SER A 159 46.29 -43.37 16.23
CA SER A 159 46.96 -44.62 15.76
C SER A 159 46.46 -44.96 14.33
N LYS A 160 47.30 -44.90 13.28
CA LYS A 160 48.07 -45.98 12.62
C LYS A 160 47.31 -47.29 12.33
N SER A 161 46.99 -47.59 11.06
CA SER A 161 47.72 -48.58 10.20
C SER A 161 46.99 -48.93 8.88
N SER A 162 47.71 -48.77 7.76
CA SER A 162 47.74 -49.54 6.50
C SER A 162 46.63 -50.57 6.15
N SER A 163 46.01 -50.49 4.96
CA SER A 163 46.53 -51.04 3.68
C SER A 163 45.44 -51.17 2.59
N ASN A 164 45.80 -50.69 1.40
CA ASN A 164 45.50 -51.17 0.04
C ASN A 164 44.07 -51.38 -0.52
N LYS A 165 43.95 -50.78 -1.72
CA LYS A 165 43.25 -51.17 -2.96
C LYS A 165 41.92 -50.51 -3.31
N ASP A 166 42.06 -49.71 -4.37
CA ASP A 166 41.08 -49.23 -5.35
C ASP A 166 39.82 -50.08 -5.50
N ILE A 167 38.66 -49.42 -5.46
CA ILE A 167 37.59 -49.44 -6.47
C ILE A 167 36.69 -48.22 -6.19
N ILE A 168 36.63 -47.34 -7.20
CA ILE A 168 35.61 -46.36 -7.58
C ILE A 168 34.43 -46.24 -6.60
N ASP A 169 34.32 -45.09 -5.93
CA ASP A 169 33.06 -44.64 -5.34
C ASP A 169 32.86 -43.16 -5.69
N SER A 170 31.99 -42.91 -6.66
CA SER A 170 31.56 -41.59 -7.11
C SER A 170 30.04 -41.53 -7.04
N GLU A 171 29.47 -41.82 -5.87
CA GLU A 171 28.03 -41.71 -5.64
C GLU A 171 27.70 -41.12 -4.27
N GLU A 172 28.11 -39.89 -3.97
CA GLU A 172 27.58 -39.17 -2.79
C GLU A 172 27.49 -37.65 -2.95
N SER A 173 27.14 -37.18 -4.16
CA SER A 173 26.81 -35.76 -4.42
C SER A 173 25.52 -35.56 -5.23
N VAL A 174 24.95 -36.65 -5.78
CA VAL A 174 23.76 -36.60 -6.65
C VAL A 174 22.49 -36.26 -5.86
N GLY A 175 22.36 -36.73 -4.60
CA GLY A 175 21.13 -36.54 -3.82
C GLY A 175 20.89 -35.13 -3.26
N MET A 176 21.93 -34.36 -2.93
CA MET A 176 21.77 -33.01 -2.35
C MET A 176 21.38 -31.97 -3.40
N THR A 177 21.92 -32.09 -4.61
CA THR A 177 21.60 -31.21 -5.74
C THR A 177 20.20 -31.50 -6.26
N GLU A 178 19.80 -32.77 -6.29
CA GLU A 178 18.45 -33.21 -6.68
C GLU A 178 17.39 -32.86 -5.62
N LEU A 179 17.71 -32.93 -4.32
CA LEU A 179 16.84 -32.43 -3.24
C LEU A 179 16.69 -30.91 -3.26
N MET A 180 17.76 -30.16 -3.55
CA MET A 180 17.66 -28.70 -3.73
C MET A 180 16.89 -28.34 -4.99
N HIS A 181 17.08 -29.05 -6.10
CA HIS A 181 16.32 -28.83 -7.33
C HIS A 181 14.84 -29.21 -7.16
N SER A 182 14.52 -30.33 -6.50
CA SER A 182 13.13 -30.73 -6.23
C SER A 182 12.44 -29.79 -5.26
N THR A 183 13.10 -29.33 -4.18
CA THR A 183 12.52 -28.32 -3.28
C THR A 183 12.37 -26.96 -3.96
N GLN A 184 13.28 -26.55 -4.84
CA GLN A 184 13.09 -25.36 -5.69
C GLN A 184 11.96 -25.54 -6.71
N LEU A 185 11.82 -26.72 -7.32
CA LEU A 185 10.74 -27.06 -8.23
C LEU A 185 9.39 -27.14 -7.52
N GLU A 186 9.34 -27.66 -6.30
CA GLU A 186 8.14 -27.69 -5.44
C GLU A 186 7.74 -26.27 -5.01
N MET A 187 8.70 -25.44 -4.57
CA MET A 187 8.43 -24.03 -4.28
C MET A 187 7.89 -23.26 -5.50
N VAL A 188 8.46 -23.49 -6.69
CA VAL A 188 8.00 -22.86 -7.94
C VAL A 188 6.66 -23.42 -8.42
N ARG A 189 6.33 -24.69 -8.10
CA ARG A 189 5.03 -25.29 -8.39
C ARG A 189 3.92 -24.78 -7.46
N ASP A 190 4.26 -24.47 -6.22
CA ASP A 190 3.29 -24.04 -5.21
C ASP A 190 3.05 -22.52 -5.21
N LEU A 191 3.95 -21.72 -5.78
CA LEU A 191 3.83 -20.25 -5.90
C LEU A 191 3.07 -19.85 -7.18
N THR A 192 1.79 -19.49 -7.04
CA THR A 192 1.03 -18.91 -8.16
C THR A 192 1.30 -17.41 -8.30
N HIS A 193 1.20 -16.87 -9.52
CA HIS A 193 1.38 -15.42 -9.77
C HIS A 193 0.50 -14.56 -8.85
N TYR A 194 -0.78 -14.91 -8.73
CA TYR A 194 -1.72 -14.17 -7.89
C TYR A 194 -1.43 -14.27 -6.39
N GLN A 195 -0.78 -15.35 -5.90
CA GLN A 195 -0.30 -15.40 -4.51
C GLN A 195 0.81 -14.38 -4.26
N ILE A 196 1.77 -14.27 -5.17
CA ILE A 196 2.87 -13.28 -5.06
C ILE A 196 2.30 -11.86 -5.07
N VAL A 197 1.38 -11.59 -6.00
CA VAL A 197 0.74 -10.29 -6.13
C VAL A 197 -0.12 -9.93 -4.91
N GLU A 198 -0.75 -10.92 -4.28
CA GLU A 198 -1.53 -10.75 -3.06
C GLU A 198 -0.66 -10.48 -1.82
N ASP A 199 0.45 -11.22 -1.67
CA ASP A 199 1.35 -11.07 -0.53
C ASP A 199 2.29 -9.85 -0.66
N VAL A 200 2.65 -9.47 -1.89
CA VAL A 200 3.60 -8.38 -2.16
C VAL A 200 2.89 -7.20 -2.81
N TRP A 201 2.41 -6.27 -1.98
CA TRP A 201 1.60 -5.12 -2.42
C TRP A 201 2.30 -4.20 -3.43
N HIS A 202 3.62 -4.05 -3.32
CA HIS A 202 4.43 -3.22 -4.21
C HIS A 202 4.96 -3.98 -5.44
N TRP A 203 4.53 -5.24 -5.63
CA TRP A 203 4.89 -6.04 -6.79
C TRP A 203 4.52 -5.31 -8.07
N SER A 204 5.46 -5.31 -9.01
CA SER A 204 5.28 -4.71 -10.32
C SER A 204 6.20 -5.37 -11.34
N THR A 205 5.76 -5.38 -12.59
CA THR A 205 6.50 -5.98 -13.70
C THR A 205 6.44 -5.07 -14.92
N VAL A 206 7.51 -5.11 -15.71
CA VAL A 206 7.57 -4.45 -17.02
C VAL A 206 8.13 -5.47 -17.99
N ASP A 207 7.37 -5.77 -19.03
CA ASP A 207 7.73 -6.71 -20.07
C ASP A 207 7.77 -5.98 -21.42
N TRP A 208 8.93 -6.04 -22.07
CA TRP A 208 9.15 -5.46 -23.39
C TRP A 208 9.13 -6.59 -24.41
N GLY A 209 8.06 -6.66 -25.20
CA GLY A 209 7.96 -7.54 -26.35
C GLY A 209 8.52 -6.88 -27.61
N ARG A 210 8.49 -7.58 -28.74
CA ARG A 210 8.81 -6.97 -30.04
C ARG A 210 7.70 -6.04 -30.53
N ARG A 211 6.44 -6.46 -30.30
CA ARG A 211 5.22 -5.79 -30.79
C ARG A 211 4.42 -5.09 -29.68
N PHE A 212 4.92 -5.10 -28.44
CA PHE A 212 4.21 -4.53 -27.29
C PHE A 212 5.15 -4.05 -26.17
N LEU A 213 4.63 -3.13 -25.36
CA LEU A 213 5.10 -2.79 -24.01
C LEU A 213 4.01 -3.19 -23.02
N CYS A 214 4.33 -3.95 -21.98
CA CYS A 214 3.38 -4.39 -20.96
C CYS A 214 3.84 -3.98 -19.56
N LEU A 215 2.89 -3.49 -18.76
CA LEU A 215 3.03 -3.18 -17.34
C LEU A 215 2.13 -4.09 -16.53
N GLY A 216 2.66 -4.67 -15.47
CA GLY A 216 1.88 -5.30 -14.41
C GLY A 216 2.05 -4.50 -13.12
N TYR A 217 0.94 -4.10 -12.50
CA TYR A 217 0.99 -3.30 -11.27
C TYR A 217 -0.26 -3.48 -10.41
N ASN A 218 -0.09 -3.35 -9.11
CA ASN A 218 -1.18 -3.27 -8.14
C ASN A 218 -1.72 -1.84 -8.07
N THR A 219 -3.02 -1.64 -8.26
CA THR A 219 -3.74 -0.43 -7.84
C THR A 219 -4.27 -0.61 -6.43
N LEU A 220 -4.35 0.48 -5.65
CA LEU A 220 -4.91 0.46 -4.30
C LEU A 220 -6.08 1.42 -4.22
N HIS A 221 -7.27 0.90 -3.96
CA HIS A 221 -8.49 1.70 -3.86
C HIS A 221 -8.87 1.93 -2.40
N ASN A 222 -9.08 3.19 -2.00
CA ASN A 222 -9.50 3.51 -0.64
C ASN A 222 -10.89 2.92 -0.37
N VAL A 223 -11.00 2.11 0.69
CA VAL A 223 -12.27 1.54 1.15
C VAL A 223 -12.41 1.73 2.66
N ARG A 224 -12.20 2.95 3.14
CA ARG A 224 -12.56 3.30 4.52
C ARG A 224 -14.09 3.22 4.67
N SER A 225 -14.55 2.13 5.28
CA SER A 225 -15.94 1.96 5.69
C SER A 225 -16.20 2.82 6.92
N LYS A 226 -17.11 3.79 6.82
CA LYS A 226 -17.85 4.25 8.01
C LYS A 226 -18.81 3.10 8.36
N GLN A 227 -18.57 2.44 9.50
CA GLN A 227 -19.30 1.28 10.10
C GLN A 227 -18.75 -0.11 9.74
N VAL A 228 -18.75 -1.13 10.62
CA VAL A 228 -19.05 -1.33 12.04
C VAL A 228 -18.39 -2.68 12.41
N HIS A 229 -18.03 -2.88 13.68
CA HIS A 229 -17.76 -4.18 14.29
C HIS A 229 -18.67 -5.31 13.75
N HIS A 230 -18.17 -6.12 12.82
CA HIS A 230 -18.65 -7.48 12.64
C HIS A 230 -17.56 -8.43 13.10
N HIS A 231 -17.72 -8.85 14.35
CA HIS A 231 -17.05 -9.98 14.97
C HIS A 231 -17.30 -11.25 14.15
N HIS A 232 -16.42 -11.56 13.20
CA HIS A 232 -16.14 -12.94 12.84
C HIS A 232 -14.64 -13.08 12.53
N ASN A 233 -13.97 -13.89 13.35
CA ASN A 233 -12.57 -14.30 13.26
C ASN A 233 -11.55 -13.43 14.02
N ALA A 234 -11.61 -13.50 15.35
CA ALA A 234 -10.65 -12.92 16.29
C ALA A 234 -9.23 -13.51 16.23
N HIS A 235 -8.89 -14.30 15.21
CA HIS A 235 -7.56 -14.90 15.04
C HIS A 235 -6.80 -14.41 13.79
N ARG A 236 -7.41 -13.51 12.99
CA ARG A 236 -6.77 -12.81 11.86
C ARG A 236 -6.25 -11.40 12.20
N LEU A 237 -6.40 -10.98 13.46
CA LEU A 237 -6.46 -9.57 13.83
C LEU A 237 -5.13 -8.79 13.74
N ASP A 238 -3.94 -9.39 13.84
CA ASP A 238 -2.70 -8.58 13.79
C ASP A 238 -2.25 -8.26 12.36
N ARG A 239 -2.30 -9.24 11.44
CA ARG A 239 -1.71 -9.05 10.10
C ARG A 239 -2.53 -8.13 9.20
N ASP A 240 -3.85 -8.09 9.39
CA ASP A 240 -4.74 -7.21 8.62
C ASP A 240 -4.72 -5.77 9.14
N GLN A 241 -4.25 -5.53 10.38
CA GLN A 241 -4.10 -4.19 10.94
C GLN A 241 -2.84 -3.46 10.43
N ASP A 242 -1.80 -4.20 10.01
CA ASP A 242 -0.55 -3.63 9.49
C ASP A 242 -0.61 -3.24 8.00
N ILE A 243 -1.72 -3.56 7.32
CA ILE A 243 -1.90 -3.36 5.89
C ILE A 243 -2.80 -2.14 5.63
N PRO A 244 -2.49 -1.28 4.64
CA PRO A 244 -3.29 -0.09 4.38
C PRO A 244 -4.77 -0.40 4.16
N HIS A 245 -5.63 0.48 4.67
CA HIS A 245 -7.06 0.41 4.42
C HIS A 245 -7.37 0.65 2.94
N GLY A 246 -7.49 -0.43 2.18
CA GLY A 246 -7.84 -0.37 0.77
C GLY A 246 -7.98 -1.72 0.12
N LYS A 247 -8.65 -1.75 -1.03
CA LYS A 247 -8.74 -2.92 -1.89
C LYS A 247 -7.64 -2.83 -2.93
N ARG A 248 -6.70 -3.76 -2.87
CA ARG A 248 -5.68 -3.95 -3.90
C ARG A 248 -6.30 -4.69 -5.09
N VAL A 249 -5.99 -4.22 -6.30
CA VAL A 249 -6.39 -4.84 -7.57
C VAL A 249 -5.19 -4.90 -8.51
N TRP A 250 -4.81 -6.07 -8.98
CA TRP A 250 -3.79 -6.28 -10.01
C TRP A 250 -4.30 -5.90 -11.39
N ASN A 251 -3.49 -5.16 -12.14
CA ASN A 251 -3.78 -4.73 -13.48
C ASN A 251 -2.60 -5.03 -14.41
N TRP A 252 -2.93 -5.43 -15.64
CA TRP A 252 -2.03 -5.37 -16.77
C TRP A 252 -2.43 -4.24 -17.70
N LEU A 253 -1.46 -3.52 -18.22
CA LEU A 253 -1.67 -2.47 -19.21
C LEU A 253 -0.65 -2.62 -20.34
N LEU A 254 -1.14 -2.66 -21.57
CA LEU A 254 -0.31 -2.91 -22.75
C LEU A 254 -0.50 -1.83 -23.79
N LEU A 255 0.60 -1.48 -24.45
CA LEU A 255 0.64 -0.67 -25.66
C LEU A 255 1.25 -1.51 -26.78
N CYS A 256 0.51 -1.67 -27.88
CA CYS A 256 0.88 -2.51 -29.01
C CYS A 256 1.30 -1.67 -30.24
N GLU A 257 2.06 -2.28 -31.15
CA GLU A 257 2.63 -1.59 -32.31
C GLU A 257 1.59 -1.02 -33.28
N ASP A 258 0.41 -1.66 -33.34
CA ASP A 258 -0.72 -1.32 -34.20
C ASP A 258 -1.65 -0.28 -33.56
N LYS A 259 -1.12 0.46 -32.57
CA LYS A 259 -1.86 1.49 -31.82
C LYS A 259 -3.04 0.93 -31.01
N THR A 260 -3.01 -0.36 -30.70
CA THR A 260 -3.94 -1.00 -29.76
C THR A 260 -3.45 -0.83 -28.32
N VAL A 261 -4.34 -0.44 -27.42
CA VAL A 261 -4.12 -0.39 -25.98
C VAL A 261 -4.97 -1.47 -25.33
N ILE A 262 -4.37 -2.31 -24.48
CA ILE A 262 -5.06 -3.40 -23.81
C ILE A 262 -4.98 -3.20 -22.30
N SER A 263 -6.12 -3.11 -21.63
CA SER A 263 -6.21 -3.12 -20.17
C SER A 263 -6.82 -4.42 -19.68
N ILE A 264 -6.18 -5.05 -18.69
CA ILE A 264 -6.65 -6.30 -18.11
C ILE A 264 -6.69 -6.10 -16.59
N SER A 265 -7.86 -6.21 -15.98
CA SER A 265 -8.00 -6.06 -14.54
C SER A 265 -8.38 -7.39 -13.90
N GLU A 266 -7.70 -7.75 -12.81
CA GLU A 266 -8.12 -8.89 -12.01
C GLU A 266 -9.53 -8.67 -11.46
N ASP A 267 -10.17 -9.78 -11.09
CA ASP A 267 -11.44 -9.72 -10.40
C ASP A 267 -11.22 -9.34 -8.94
N PRO A 268 -11.74 -8.19 -8.46
CA PRO A 268 -11.65 -7.86 -7.04
C PRO A 268 -12.42 -8.85 -6.17
N PHE A 269 -13.38 -9.60 -6.72
CA PHE A 269 -14.22 -10.56 -6.01
C PHE A 269 -14.27 -11.90 -6.74
N PRO A 270 -13.12 -12.63 -6.81
CA PRO A 270 -13.07 -13.89 -7.53
C PRO A 270 -14.08 -14.89 -6.96
N PHE A 271 -14.58 -15.78 -7.81
CA PHE A 271 -15.57 -16.82 -7.48
C PHE A 271 -16.99 -16.34 -7.14
N GLN A 272 -17.25 -15.03 -7.09
CA GLN A 272 -18.62 -14.50 -6.94
C GLN A 272 -19.41 -14.46 -8.26
N ASN A 273 -18.75 -14.67 -9.41
CA ASN A 273 -19.36 -14.78 -10.75
C ASN A 273 -20.39 -13.68 -11.09
N GLY A 274 -20.16 -12.45 -10.59
CA GLY A 274 -21.01 -11.30 -10.87
C GLY A 274 -22.26 -11.15 -9.99
N ASP A 275 -22.47 -12.03 -9.00
CA ASP A 275 -23.52 -11.91 -7.99
C ASP A 275 -23.04 -11.03 -6.81
N ILE A 276 -22.71 -9.78 -7.15
CA ILE A 276 -22.12 -8.80 -6.24
C ILE A 276 -23.21 -7.83 -5.77
N HIS A 277 -23.34 -7.65 -4.45
CA HIS A 277 -24.39 -6.82 -3.85
C HIS A 277 -23.88 -5.87 -2.77
N GLY A 278 -24.66 -4.82 -2.48
CA GLY A 278 -24.41 -3.90 -1.37
C GLY A 278 -23.06 -3.20 -1.44
N TRP A 279 -22.21 -3.45 -0.45
CA TRP A 279 -20.91 -2.79 -0.29
C TRP A 279 -19.88 -3.23 -1.34
N ASP A 280 -19.86 -4.52 -1.70
CA ASP A 280 -18.94 -5.05 -2.71
C ASP A 280 -19.20 -4.41 -4.09
N LEU A 281 -20.47 -4.13 -4.40
CA LEU A 281 -20.85 -3.44 -5.65
C LEU A 281 -20.37 -1.97 -5.64
N ARG A 282 -20.48 -1.29 -4.50
CA ARG A 282 -19.95 0.08 -4.34
C ARG A 282 -18.43 0.09 -4.49
N LEU A 283 -17.74 -0.91 -3.93
CA LEU A 283 -16.31 -1.07 -4.07
C LEU A 283 -15.92 -1.33 -5.53
N LEU A 284 -16.65 -2.18 -6.26
CA LEU A 284 -16.43 -2.38 -7.69
C LEU A 284 -16.54 -1.06 -8.47
N TYR A 285 -17.52 -0.21 -8.16
CA TYR A 285 -17.63 1.11 -8.79
C TYR A 285 -16.44 2.02 -8.47
N THR A 286 -15.91 1.97 -7.24
CA THR A 286 -14.67 2.69 -6.89
C THR A 286 -13.48 2.18 -7.70
N VAL A 287 -13.34 0.85 -7.84
CA VAL A 287 -12.27 0.21 -8.62
C VAL A 287 -12.34 0.62 -10.10
N ARG A 288 -13.53 0.59 -10.70
CA ARG A 288 -13.74 0.92 -12.12
C ARG A 288 -13.82 2.42 -12.41
N ARG A 289 -13.74 3.29 -11.39
CA ARG A 289 -13.99 4.73 -11.53
C ARG A 289 -13.09 5.40 -12.59
N ASN A 290 -11.78 5.14 -12.54
CA ASN A 290 -10.85 5.76 -13.50
C ASN A 290 -11.13 5.28 -14.93
N LEU A 291 -11.29 3.96 -15.11
CA LEU A 291 -11.65 3.36 -16.39
C LEU A 291 -12.93 3.96 -16.97
N VAL A 292 -13.98 4.08 -16.15
CA VAL A 292 -15.25 4.70 -16.56
C VAL A 292 -15.04 6.17 -16.93
N ASN A 293 -14.24 6.92 -16.18
CA ASN A 293 -13.93 8.31 -16.53
C ASN A 293 -13.24 8.41 -17.89
N VAL A 294 -12.21 7.59 -18.14
CA VAL A 294 -11.53 7.52 -19.44
C VAL A 294 -12.51 7.16 -20.55
N PHE A 295 -13.34 6.13 -20.34
CA PHE A 295 -14.35 5.68 -21.30
C PHE A 295 -15.33 6.80 -21.70
N ARG A 296 -15.82 7.57 -20.72
CA ARG A 296 -16.72 8.71 -20.96
C ARG A 296 -16.06 9.84 -21.75
N GLN A 297 -14.77 10.08 -21.57
CA GLN A 297 -14.04 11.16 -22.25
C GLN A 297 -13.74 10.85 -23.73
N LEU A 298 -13.98 9.60 -24.16
CA LEU A 298 -13.80 9.16 -25.54
C LEU A 298 -15.06 9.32 -26.40
N THR A 299 -16.24 9.60 -25.84
CA THR A 299 -17.47 9.86 -26.63
C THR A 299 -17.63 11.35 -26.90
N LYS A 300 -18.19 11.69 -28.06
CA LYS A 300 -18.68 13.04 -28.39
C LYS A 300 -20.09 13.31 -27.84
N ALA A 301 -20.78 12.28 -27.33
CA ALA A 301 -22.08 12.45 -26.70
C ALA A 301 -21.97 13.31 -25.42
N PRO A 302 -23.03 14.04 -25.03
CA PRO A 302 -23.05 14.77 -23.77
C PRO A 302 -22.77 13.83 -22.59
N THR A 303 -21.76 14.13 -21.78
CA THR A 303 -21.43 13.33 -20.59
C THR A 303 -21.61 14.13 -19.31
N PRO A 304 -22.10 13.50 -18.24
CA PRO A 304 -22.11 14.14 -16.93
C PRO A 304 -20.65 14.39 -16.51
N LEU A 305 -20.33 15.65 -16.18
CA LEU A 305 -18.99 16.15 -15.85
C LEU A 305 -18.08 16.48 -17.06
N SER A 306 -18.63 16.62 -18.27
CA SER A 306 -17.88 17.15 -19.43
C SER A 306 -17.19 18.49 -19.15
N ASP A 307 -17.84 19.33 -18.34
CA ASP A 307 -17.40 20.71 -18.06
C ASP A 307 -16.48 20.80 -16.84
N ALA A 308 -16.29 19.70 -16.10
CA ALA A 308 -15.41 19.68 -14.96
C ALA A 308 -13.95 19.58 -15.44
N ALA A 309 -13.26 20.72 -15.48
CA ALA A 309 -11.89 20.84 -15.98
C ALA A 309 -10.88 19.87 -15.33
N LEU A 310 -11.12 19.46 -14.07
CA LEU A 310 -10.26 18.51 -13.36
C LEU A 310 -10.45 17.04 -13.82
N THR A 311 -11.58 16.72 -14.46
CA THR A 311 -11.89 15.37 -14.96
C THR A 311 -11.75 15.26 -16.47
N GLN A 312 -11.59 16.38 -17.18
CA GLN A 312 -11.44 16.40 -18.63
C GLN A 312 -10.10 15.81 -19.06
N LEU A 313 -10.15 14.84 -19.96
CA LEU A 313 -8.98 14.15 -20.48
C LEU A 313 -8.82 14.46 -21.97
N PRO A 314 -7.79 15.22 -22.39
CA PRO A 314 -7.59 15.61 -23.79
C PRO A 314 -7.03 14.46 -24.64
N ILE A 315 -7.73 13.32 -24.67
CA ILE A 315 -7.39 12.15 -25.48
C ILE A 315 -7.93 12.36 -26.89
N ARG A 316 -9.26 12.42 -27.01
CA ARG A 316 -10.00 12.66 -28.26
C ARG A 316 -10.39 14.13 -28.44
N HIS A 317 -10.82 14.80 -27.37
CA HIS A 317 -11.21 16.22 -27.39
C HIS A 317 -10.03 17.12 -27.02
N ARG A 318 -9.37 17.73 -28.01
CA ARG A 318 -8.26 18.67 -27.81
C ARG A 318 -8.62 20.07 -28.31
N ILE A 319 -8.08 21.09 -27.64
CA ILE A 319 -8.23 22.50 -28.03
C ILE A 319 -7.23 22.75 -29.17
N GLY A 320 -7.72 23.19 -30.34
CA GLY A 320 -6.90 23.44 -31.53
C GLY A 320 -7.44 22.72 -32.76
N HIS A 321 -7.38 23.36 -33.93
CA HIS A 321 -7.84 22.77 -35.21
C HIS A 321 -6.87 23.05 -36.36
N SER A 322 -5.65 23.56 -36.08
CA SER A 322 -4.67 23.75 -37.13
C SER A 322 -4.10 22.41 -37.60
N GLU A 323 -3.69 22.35 -38.88
CA GLU A 323 -3.11 21.15 -39.48
C GLU A 323 -1.83 20.70 -38.73
N GLU A 324 -1.03 21.68 -38.29
CA GLU A 324 0.20 21.46 -37.52
C GLU A 324 -0.07 20.87 -36.12
N GLU A 325 -1.12 21.32 -35.43
CA GLU A 325 -1.52 20.80 -34.11
C GLU A 325 -2.21 19.43 -34.18
N THR A 326 -2.80 19.10 -35.34
CA THR A 326 -3.55 17.86 -35.55
C THR A 326 -2.68 16.72 -36.07
N ALA A 327 -1.59 17.03 -36.80
CA ALA A 327 -0.73 16.06 -37.47
C ALA A 327 -0.20 14.92 -36.56
N HIS A 328 0.08 15.20 -35.28
CA HIS A 328 0.63 14.22 -34.34
C HIS A 328 -0.43 13.49 -33.49
N ARG A 329 -1.71 13.84 -33.61
CA ARG A 329 -2.78 13.21 -32.81
C ARG A 329 -2.92 11.70 -33.05
N PRO A 330 -2.88 11.18 -34.30
CA PRO A 330 -3.01 9.74 -34.52
C PRO A 330 -1.84 8.91 -33.96
N THR A 331 -0.70 9.55 -33.68
CA THR A 331 0.47 8.92 -33.03
C THR A 331 0.45 9.12 -31.52
N ASP A 332 -0.09 10.24 -31.04
CA ASP A 332 -0.12 10.55 -29.61
C ASP A 332 -1.22 9.82 -28.84
N THR A 333 -2.39 9.66 -29.46
CA THR A 333 -3.63 9.19 -28.81
C THR A 333 -3.49 7.84 -28.09
N PRO A 334 -2.88 6.78 -28.66
CA PRO A 334 -2.67 5.52 -27.95
C PRO A 334 -1.80 5.68 -26.70
N GLY A 335 -0.73 6.48 -26.80
CA GLY A 335 0.17 6.75 -25.67
C GLY A 335 -0.51 7.56 -24.57
N LEU A 336 -1.38 8.51 -24.93
CA LEU A 336 -2.18 9.25 -23.95
C LEU A 336 -3.24 8.36 -23.30
N LEU A 337 -3.93 7.51 -24.06
CA LEU A 337 -4.86 6.54 -23.51
C LEU A 337 -4.15 5.62 -22.51
N PHE A 338 -2.99 5.08 -22.90
CA PHE A 338 -2.13 4.29 -22.02
C PHE A 338 -1.77 5.05 -20.73
N TYR A 339 -1.37 6.32 -20.84
CA TYR A 339 -1.10 7.17 -19.67
C TYR A 339 -2.33 7.33 -18.76
N TYR A 340 -3.50 7.68 -19.29
CA TYR A 340 -4.68 7.96 -18.48
C TYR A 340 -5.33 6.71 -17.88
N LEU A 341 -5.14 5.54 -18.50
CA LEU A 341 -5.54 4.27 -17.89
C LEU A 341 -4.64 3.90 -16.72
N PHE A 342 -3.34 4.23 -16.80
CA PHE A 342 -2.39 4.05 -15.70
C PHE A 342 -2.60 5.08 -14.59
N GLU A 343 -2.86 6.34 -14.93
CA GLU A 343 -3.02 7.41 -13.96
C GLU A 343 -4.40 7.37 -13.30
N ASP A 344 -4.46 6.93 -12.03
CA ASP A 344 -5.62 7.09 -11.16
C ASP A 344 -5.28 8.06 -10.01
N TRP A 345 -5.18 9.34 -10.36
CA TRP A 345 -4.86 10.38 -9.37
C TRP A 345 -5.90 10.50 -8.27
N GLY A 346 -7.18 10.36 -8.61
CA GLY A 346 -8.29 10.52 -7.67
C GLY A 346 -8.23 9.52 -6.53
N THR A 347 -7.82 8.28 -6.82
CA THR A 347 -7.64 7.25 -5.79
C THR A 347 -6.37 7.50 -4.99
N THR A 348 -5.28 7.86 -5.68
CA THR A 348 -3.98 8.17 -5.06
C THR A 348 -4.08 9.28 -4.01
N PHE A 349 -4.72 10.39 -4.37
CA PHE A 349 -4.88 11.55 -3.50
C PHE A 349 -5.79 11.24 -2.30
N SER A 350 -6.84 10.44 -2.49
CA SER A 350 -7.78 10.13 -1.39
C SER A 350 -7.15 9.38 -0.22
N LEU A 351 -6.09 8.60 -0.46
CA LEU A 351 -5.40 7.83 0.59
C LEU A 351 -4.41 8.68 1.40
N ILE A 352 -3.82 9.69 0.75
CA ILE A 352 -2.68 10.44 1.29
C ILE A 352 -3.08 11.84 1.76
N SER A 353 -4.12 12.42 1.15
CA SER A 353 -4.53 13.80 1.43
C SER A 353 -4.92 14.02 2.89
N ARG A 354 -4.77 15.28 3.34
CA ARG A 354 -5.31 15.80 4.61
C ARG A 354 -6.84 15.87 4.67
N SER A 355 -7.53 15.12 3.80
CA SER A 355 -8.97 14.92 3.89
C SER A 355 -9.32 14.34 5.27
N GLU A 356 -10.55 14.56 5.74
CA GLU A 356 -11.05 14.05 7.03
C GLU A 356 -10.83 12.54 7.19
N GLU A 357 -10.68 11.83 6.07
CA GLU A 357 -10.55 10.38 5.98
C GLU A 357 -9.12 9.92 5.65
N GLY A 358 -8.09 10.76 5.75
CA GLY A 358 -6.68 10.39 5.49
C GLY A 358 -5.87 9.98 6.74
N TYR A 359 -4.63 9.50 6.55
CA TYR A 359 -3.72 9.14 7.65
C TYR A 359 -3.31 10.34 8.50
N ALA A 360 -3.12 11.52 7.91
CA ALA A 360 -2.80 12.73 8.64
C ALA A 360 -3.91 13.13 9.63
N ALA A 361 -5.19 12.97 9.23
CA ALA A 361 -6.33 13.24 10.10
C ALA A 361 -6.40 12.25 11.27
N GLU A 362 -6.05 10.98 11.03
CA GLU A 362 -5.99 9.96 12.06
C GLU A 362 -4.86 10.21 13.07
N LEU A 363 -3.68 10.62 12.60
CA LEU A 363 -2.57 11.04 13.47
C LEU A 363 -2.95 12.27 14.31
N ASP A 364 -3.67 13.25 13.73
CA ASP A 364 -4.16 14.41 14.49
C ASP A 364 -5.22 14.04 15.54
N ARG A 365 -6.10 13.07 15.22
CA ARG A 365 -7.05 12.50 16.20
C ARG A 365 -6.30 11.85 17.36
N LEU A 366 -5.32 10.99 17.08
CA LEU A 366 -4.50 10.33 18.11
C LEU A 366 -3.74 11.34 18.96
N ARG A 367 -3.19 12.39 18.35
CA ARG A 367 -2.53 13.48 19.07
C ARG A 367 -3.46 14.13 20.10
N LYS A 368 -4.70 14.44 19.70
CA LYS A 368 -5.71 15.03 20.59
C LYS A 368 -6.10 14.07 21.72
N GLU A 369 -6.24 12.78 21.42
CA GLU A 369 -6.56 11.76 22.42
C GLU A 369 -5.44 11.59 23.46
N MET A 370 -4.18 11.55 23.02
CA MET A 370 -3.02 11.47 23.93
C MET A 370 -2.91 12.68 24.86
N LEU A 371 -3.25 13.87 24.38
CA LEU A 371 -3.28 15.10 25.19
C LEU A 371 -4.32 15.02 26.32
N VAL A 372 -5.44 14.33 26.10
CA VAL A 372 -6.47 14.11 27.11
C VAL A 372 -6.07 12.96 28.03
N LYS A 373 -5.64 11.83 27.45
CA LYS A 373 -5.22 10.63 28.17
C LYS A 373 -4.14 9.90 27.38
N ALA A 374 -2.90 9.98 27.86
CA ALA A 374 -1.82 9.14 27.36
C ALA A 374 -1.98 7.68 27.85
N ASP A 375 -1.82 6.74 26.94
CA ASP A 375 -2.02 5.29 27.14
C ASP A 375 -1.16 4.51 26.13
N LEU A 376 -0.74 3.29 26.49
CA LEU A 376 0.09 2.42 25.64
C LEU A 376 -0.65 1.92 24.40
N THR A 377 -1.99 1.87 24.45
CA THR A 377 -2.83 1.53 23.29
C THR A 377 -2.61 2.48 22.12
N HIS A 378 -2.28 3.75 22.36
CA HIS A 378 -1.99 4.67 21.27
C HIS A 378 -0.63 4.40 20.63
N VAL A 379 0.34 3.82 21.36
CA VAL A 379 1.63 3.41 20.76
C VAL A 379 1.40 2.25 19.80
N ASP A 380 0.54 1.31 20.17
CA ASP A 380 0.14 0.18 19.34
C ASP A 380 -0.57 0.65 18.06
N GLN A 381 -1.54 1.57 18.19
CA GLN A 381 -2.20 2.19 17.03
C GLN A 381 -1.21 2.95 16.13
N LEU A 382 -0.28 3.71 16.71
CA LEU A 382 0.78 4.38 15.96
C LEU A 382 1.71 3.38 15.26
N HIS A 383 1.96 2.21 15.85
CA HIS A 383 2.76 1.16 15.24
C HIS A 383 2.09 0.64 13.96
N HIS A 384 0.81 0.26 14.04
CA HIS A 384 0.03 -0.18 12.89
C HIS A 384 -0.03 0.89 11.79
N ILE A 385 -0.32 2.15 12.14
CA ILE A 385 -0.28 3.26 11.16
C ILE A 385 1.10 3.37 10.50
N GLY A 386 2.19 3.20 11.27
CA GLY A 386 3.54 3.18 10.75
C GLY A 386 3.79 2.04 9.74
N CYS A 387 3.31 0.84 10.04
CA CYS A 387 3.36 -0.31 9.14
C CYS A 387 2.59 -0.04 7.84
N GLN A 388 1.35 0.48 7.95
CA GLN A 388 0.50 0.84 6.82
C GLN A 388 1.16 1.90 5.93
N LEU A 389 1.67 2.99 6.52
CA LEU A 389 2.38 4.05 5.79
C LEU A 389 3.64 3.51 5.10
N ALA A 390 4.37 2.58 5.72
CA ALA A 390 5.53 1.97 5.11
C ALA A 390 5.18 1.09 3.89
N VAL A 391 4.07 0.34 3.94
CA VAL A 391 3.55 -0.40 2.78
C VAL A 391 3.17 0.57 1.66
N LEU A 392 2.42 1.63 1.99
CA LEU A 392 1.99 2.63 1.02
C LEU A 392 3.19 3.33 0.35
N LYS A 393 4.23 3.68 1.13
CA LYS A 393 5.48 4.24 0.61
C LYS A 393 6.14 3.32 -0.43
N ARG A 394 6.20 2.01 -0.16
CA ARG A 394 6.76 1.02 -1.10
C ARG A 394 5.95 0.92 -2.39
N VAL A 395 4.61 0.98 -2.30
CA VAL A 395 3.73 0.95 -3.49
C VAL A 395 3.99 2.15 -4.39
N TYR A 396 4.00 3.38 -3.86
CA TYR A 396 4.27 4.57 -4.67
C TYR A 396 5.71 4.64 -5.19
N HIS A 397 6.67 4.11 -4.42
CA HIS A 397 8.03 3.97 -4.92
C HIS A 397 8.09 3.00 -6.11
N SER A 398 7.34 1.90 -6.07
CA SER A 398 7.20 0.96 -7.19
C SER A 398 6.59 1.63 -8.43
N TYR A 399 5.59 2.49 -8.28
CA TYR A 399 5.06 3.29 -9.40
C TYR A 399 6.12 4.24 -9.98
N SER A 400 6.93 4.89 -9.15
CA SER A 400 8.03 5.73 -9.62
C SER A 400 9.04 4.93 -10.46
N LEU A 401 9.43 3.73 -10.00
CA LEU A 401 10.31 2.82 -10.72
C LEU A 401 9.70 2.30 -12.03
N LEU A 402 8.38 2.01 -12.05
CA LEU A 402 7.68 1.65 -13.27
C LEU A 402 7.75 2.77 -14.31
N ILE A 403 7.47 4.00 -13.89
CA ILE A 403 7.53 5.18 -14.77
C ILE A 403 8.96 5.39 -15.30
N GLU A 404 9.98 5.24 -14.45
CA GLU A 404 11.38 5.30 -14.90
C GLU A 404 11.67 4.26 -15.98
N ARG A 405 11.29 3.00 -15.75
CA ARG A 405 11.50 1.92 -16.73
C ARG A 405 10.76 2.15 -18.04
N ILE A 406 9.57 2.75 -18.01
CA ILE A 406 8.79 3.09 -19.21
C ILE A 406 9.44 4.22 -20.01
N LEU A 407 10.06 5.18 -19.33
CA LEU A 407 10.74 6.33 -19.94
C LEU A 407 12.13 5.96 -20.49
N GLU A 408 12.76 4.92 -19.94
CA GLU A 408 14.02 4.36 -20.42
C GLU A 408 13.87 3.76 -21.83
N ARG A 409 14.74 4.18 -22.76
CA ARG A 409 14.85 3.54 -24.08
C ARG A 409 15.76 2.33 -23.95
N ARG A 410 15.26 1.13 -24.24
CA ARG A 410 16.06 -0.11 -24.22
C ARG A 410 16.48 -0.53 -25.63
N GLU A 411 17.78 -0.63 -25.84
CA GLU A 411 18.38 -1.12 -27.08
C GLU A 411 18.17 -2.64 -27.22
N VAL A 412 17.88 -3.12 -28.43
CA VAL A 412 17.68 -4.55 -28.69
C VAL A 412 19.01 -5.29 -28.52
N THR A 413 19.07 -6.16 -27.52
CA THR A 413 20.17 -7.13 -27.40
C THR A 413 19.88 -8.35 -28.27
N ILE A 414 20.89 -8.88 -28.98
CA ILE A 414 20.80 -10.08 -29.84
C ILE A 414 20.15 -11.29 -29.12
N ALA A 415 20.32 -11.41 -27.80
CA ALA A 415 19.67 -12.45 -26.99
C ALA A 415 18.14 -12.31 -26.89
N SER A 416 17.60 -11.08 -26.93
CA SER A 416 16.15 -10.82 -26.94
C SER A 416 15.52 -11.32 -28.25
N LEU A 417 16.26 -11.28 -29.36
CA LEU A 417 15.79 -11.75 -30.66
C LEU A 417 15.67 -13.29 -30.74
N LYS A 418 16.46 -14.04 -29.98
CA LYS A 418 16.46 -15.51 -30.02
C LYS A 418 15.27 -16.17 -29.30
N ASN A 419 14.59 -15.46 -28.40
CA ASN A 419 13.50 -16.00 -27.57
C ASN A 419 12.09 -15.90 -28.21
N SER A 420 11.97 -15.29 -29.39
CA SER A 420 10.71 -15.12 -30.13
C SER A 420 10.60 -16.13 -31.27
N HIS A 421 9.41 -16.65 -31.54
CA HIS A 421 9.15 -17.76 -32.47
C HIS A 421 9.18 -17.39 -33.97
N VAL A 422 9.98 -16.41 -34.37
CA VAL A 422 10.10 -15.93 -35.77
C VAL A 422 11.57 -15.98 -36.21
N ILE A 423 12.15 -17.18 -36.22
CA ILE A 423 13.50 -17.41 -36.79
C ILE A 423 13.42 -17.59 -38.32
N SER A 424 12.26 -17.99 -38.86
CA SER A 424 12.09 -18.25 -40.29
C SER A 424 12.29 -17.02 -41.20
N THR A 425 11.99 -15.81 -40.72
CA THR A 425 12.03 -14.60 -41.56
C THR A 425 13.37 -13.86 -41.50
N ALA A 426 14.09 -13.98 -40.38
CA ALA A 426 15.40 -13.36 -40.21
C ALA A 426 16.49 -14.11 -41.01
N GLU A 427 16.42 -15.44 -41.08
CA GLU A 427 17.32 -16.23 -41.93
C GLU A 427 17.09 -15.93 -43.42
N SER A 428 15.85 -15.68 -43.86
CA SER A 428 15.56 -15.27 -45.24
C SER A 428 16.08 -13.87 -45.58
N MET A 429 16.09 -12.92 -44.64
CA MET A 429 16.63 -11.57 -44.86
C MET A 429 18.16 -11.54 -44.86
N ILE A 430 18.80 -12.35 -44.01
CA ILE A 430 20.26 -12.47 -43.96
C ILE A 430 20.79 -13.20 -45.21
N ALA A 431 20.06 -14.19 -45.72
CA ALA A 431 20.39 -14.87 -46.97
C ALA A 431 20.31 -13.94 -48.21
N SER A 432 19.39 -12.96 -48.21
CA SER A 432 19.28 -11.96 -49.29
C SER A 432 20.36 -10.85 -49.24
N ALA A 433 21.11 -10.74 -48.14
CA ALA A 433 22.12 -9.69 -47.96
C ALA A 433 23.53 -10.07 -48.48
N HIS A 434 23.72 -11.28 -49.02
CA HIS A 434 25.01 -11.75 -49.55
C HIS A 434 25.08 -11.84 -51.09
N GLY A 435 24.14 -11.22 -51.80
CA GLY A 435 24.14 -11.19 -53.26
C GLY A 435 24.01 -9.79 -53.83
N THR A 436 25.10 -9.35 -54.48
CA THR A 436 25.15 -8.31 -55.52
C THR A 436 25.48 -6.88 -55.08
N GLU A 437 26.69 -6.47 -55.48
CA GLU A 437 27.32 -5.16 -55.37
C GLU A 437 26.59 -4.08 -56.19
N LEU A 438 26.28 -2.92 -55.59
CA LEU A 438 26.27 -1.61 -56.26
C LEU A 438 26.35 -0.46 -55.21
N PRO A 439 27.01 0.68 -55.49
CA PRO A 439 27.30 1.69 -54.49
C PRO A 439 26.24 2.81 -54.47
N ASN A 440 25.56 2.99 -53.34
CA ASN A 440 24.91 4.26 -52.99
C ASN A 440 24.82 4.42 -51.45
N PRO A 441 25.16 5.59 -50.89
CA PRO A 441 25.13 5.81 -49.45
C PRO A 441 23.75 6.33 -49.03
N LEU A 442 22.92 5.49 -48.40
CA LEU A 442 21.69 5.98 -47.76
C LEU A 442 21.43 5.23 -46.45
N ILE A 443 21.91 5.86 -45.37
CA ILE A 443 21.43 5.81 -43.98
C ILE A 443 21.55 4.43 -43.27
N PRO A 444 22.56 4.27 -42.38
CA PRO A 444 22.66 3.14 -41.47
C PRO A 444 21.66 3.28 -40.30
N GLU A 445 21.11 2.15 -39.83
CA GLU A 445 20.53 1.99 -38.47
C GLU A 445 19.34 2.90 -38.08
N LEU A 446 18.12 2.56 -38.51
CA LEU A 446 16.94 2.83 -37.67
C LEU A 446 16.97 1.89 -36.46
N THR A 447 17.69 2.31 -35.42
CA THR A 447 17.48 2.04 -33.99
C THR A 447 16.39 1.00 -33.67
N SER A 448 16.71 -0.28 -33.81
CA SER A 448 15.85 -1.37 -33.33
C SER A 448 15.88 -1.31 -31.79
N SER A 449 14.88 -0.64 -31.21
CA SER A 449 14.61 -0.60 -29.78
C SER A 449 13.57 -1.67 -29.45
N LEU A 450 13.71 -2.33 -28.31
CA LEU A 450 12.82 -3.43 -27.96
C LEU A 450 11.52 -2.84 -27.43
N GLY A 451 10.42 -3.16 -28.10
CA GLY A 451 9.05 -2.81 -27.72
C GLY A 451 8.59 -1.44 -28.19
N VAL A 452 7.32 -1.16 -27.88
CA VAL A 452 6.61 -0.03 -28.46
C VAL A 452 6.98 1.24 -27.70
N SER A 453 7.56 2.19 -28.40
CA SER A 453 7.92 3.48 -27.81
C SER A 453 6.68 4.33 -27.53
N LEU A 454 6.69 5.03 -26.39
CA LEU A 454 5.68 6.02 -26.09
C LEU A 454 5.81 7.25 -26.99
N SER A 455 4.66 7.84 -27.32
CA SER A 455 4.59 9.16 -27.96
C SER A 455 5.24 10.23 -27.09
N SER A 456 5.75 11.30 -27.72
CA SER A 456 6.36 12.43 -27.01
C SER A 456 5.41 13.05 -25.99
N ALA A 457 4.14 13.23 -26.36
CA ALA A 457 3.10 13.73 -25.48
C ALA A 457 2.89 12.85 -24.24
N ALA A 458 2.85 11.52 -24.40
CA ALA A 458 2.71 10.59 -23.29
C ALA A 458 3.94 10.61 -22.37
N ARG A 459 5.15 10.65 -22.94
CA ARG A 459 6.40 10.70 -22.16
C ARG A 459 6.43 11.90 -21.20
N VAL A 460 6.11 13.10 -21.70
CA VAL A 460 6.05 14.31 -20.86
C VAL A 460 5.01 14.18 -19.74
N ARG A 461 3.87 13.53 -20.01
CA ARG A 461 2.84 13.27 -18.99
C ARG A 461 3.33 12.30 -17.92
N PHE A 462 4.02 11.24 -18.30
CA PHE A 462 4.65 10.30 -17.38
C PHE A 462 5.75 10.95 -16.53
N GLU A 463 6.61 11.79 -17.12
CA GLU A 463 7.61 12.57 -16.38
C GLU A 463 6.94 13.46 -15.33
N ARG A 464 5.90 14.19 -15.70
CA ARG A 464 5.13 15.01 -14.74
C ARG A 464 4.45 14.16 -13.67
N LEU A 465 3.95 12.97 -14.00
CA LEU A 465 3.35 12.07 -13.03
C LEU A 465 4.38 11.56 -12.02
N LYS A 466 5.61 11.25 -12.46
CA LYS A 466 6.72 10.90 -11.59
C LYS A 466 6.97 12.00 -10.55
N ASP A 467 7.06 13.25 -10.99
CA ASP A 467 7.28 14.39 -10.11
C ASP A 467 6.11 14.58 -9.12
N ARG A 468 4.87 14.39 -9.58
CA ARG A 468 3.67 14.46 -8.72
C ARG A 468 3.66 13.35 -7.68
N ILE A 469 4.05 12.13 -8.03
CA ILE A 469 4.16 11.02 -7.06
C ILE A 469 5.24 11.34 -6.02
N ALA A 470 6.39 11.87 -6.43
CA ALA A 470 7.45 12.26 -5.51
C ALA A 470 6.99 13.37 -4.53
N LEU A 471 6.43 14.46 -5.07
CA LEU A 471 6.05 15.64 -4.30
C LEU A 471 4.81 15.42 -3.43
N TYR A 472 3.74 14.86 -3.99
CA TYR A 472 2.44 14.84 -3.31
C TYR A 472 2.12 13.51 -2.65
N ALA A 473 2.71 12.40 -3.10
CA ALA A 473 2.48 11.09 -2.47
C ALA A 473 3.61 10.73 -1.50
N LEU A 474 4.84 10.62 -1.99
CA LEU A 474 5.96 10.15 -1.19
C LEU A 474 6.35 11.14 -0.08
N SER A 475 6.31 12.45 -0.34
CA SER A 475 6.66 13.45 0.66
C SER A 475 5.61 13.56 1.77
N GLU A 476 4.31 13.54 1.44
CA GLU A 476 3.22 13.53 2.44
C GLU A 476 3.22 12.25 3.29
N ILE A 477 3.48 11.08 2.68
CA ILE A 477 3.65 9.83 3.43
C ILE A 477 4.85 9.92 4.38
N GLN A 478 5.96 10.51 3.94
CA GLN A 478 7.13 10.72 4.79
C GLN A 478 6.81 11.65 5.97
N GLU A 479 6.10 12.77 5.72
CA GLU A 479 5.66 13.66 6.79
C GLU A 479 4.79 12.93 7.81
N CYS A 480 3.86 12.07 7.38
CA CYS A 480 3.05 11.25 8.28
C CYS A 480 3.89 10.27 9.11
N ILE A 481 4.93 9.66 8.52
CA ILE A 481 5.85 8.77 9.25
C ILE A 481 6.61 9.56 10.33
N ASP A 482 7.12 10.75 9.98
CA ASP A 482 7.87 11.60 10.90
C ASP A 482 6.98 12.13 12.04
N GLN A 483 5.72 12.48 11.73
CA GLN A 483 4.71 12.85 12.71
C GLN A 483 4.39 11.68 13.65
N LYS A 484 4.21 10.46 13.12
CA LYS A 484 4.01 9.25 13.91
C LYS A 484 5.16 9.01 14.89
N ASP A 485 6.41 9.14 14.45
CA ASP A 485 7.58 9.00 15.34
C ASP A 485 7.59 10.05 16.46
N SER A 486 7.24 11.29 16.12
CA SER A 486 7.10 12.38 17.09
C SER A 486 5.99 12.11 18.11
N LEU A 487 4.86 11.54 17.70
CA LEU A 487 3.74 11.19 18.58
C LEU A 487 4.07 10.02 19.53
N VAL A 488 4.84 9.03 19.08
CA VAL A 488 5.33 7.95 19.96
C VAL A 488 6.15 8.54 21.11
N MET A 489 7.09 9.43 20.79
CA MET A 489 7.91 10.11 21.80
C MET A 489 7.07 10.99 22.75
N MET A 490 6.11 11.73 22.20
CA MET A 490 5.18 12.54 22.99
C MET A 490 4.38 11.68 23.98
N ASN A 491 3.87 10.52 23.56
CA ASN A 491 3.10 9.64 24.43
C ASN A 491 3.94 9.14 25.62
N PHE A 492 5.16 8.65 25.37
CA PHE A 492 6.07 8.25 26.46
C PHE A 492 6.38 9.39 27.42
N ASN A 493 6.59 10.60 26.91
CA ASN A 493 6.82 11.79 27.75
C ASN A 493 5.59 12.12 28.61
N LEU A 494 4.38 12.04 28.07
CA LEU A 494 3.15 12.28 28.82
C LEU A 494 2.92 11.21 29.89
N ILE A 495 3.19 9.94 29.60
CA ILE A 495 3.14 8.85 30.58
C ILE A 495 4.13 9.11 31.71
N ALA A 496 5.39 9.45 31.40
CA ALA A 496 6.42 9.74 32.39
C ALA A 496 6.04 10.93 33.30
N ILE A 497 5.47 12.00 32.73
CA ILE A 497 4.97 13.14 33.51
C ILE A 497 3.85 12.71 34.47
N LYS A 498 2.90 11.90 33.99
CA LYS A 498 1.79 11.40 34.80
C LYS A 498 2.25 10.47 35.94
N GLU A 499 3.22 9.60 35.68
CA GLU A 499 3.83 8.75 36.70
C GLU A 499 4.56 9.59 37.75
N SER A 500 5.30 10.61 37.33
CA SER A 500 5.96 11.55 38.24
C SER A 500 4.97 12.25 39.19
N PHE A 501 3.84 12.75 38.68
CA PHE A 501 2.78 13.32 39.53
C PHE A 501 2.13 12.28 40.45
N SER A 502 1.98 11.04 39.99
CA SER A 502 1.43 9.96 40.81
C SER A 502 2.35 9.58 41.96
N VAL A 503 3.67 9.56 41.72
CA VAL A 503 4.70 9.38 42.74
C VAL A 503 4.74 10.55 43.70
N GLU A 504 4.62 11.79 43.22
CA GLU A 504 4.51 12.98 44.07
C GLU A 504 3.29 12.88 45.00
N ARG A 505 2.13 12.48 44.46
CA ARG A 505 0.91 12.27 45.25
C ARG A 505 1.06 11.13 46.26
N LEU A 506 1.68 10.01 45.89
CA LEU A 506 1.95 8.90 46.80
C LEU A 506 2.88 9.32 47.93
N THR A 507 3.93 10.09 47.61
CA THR A 507 4.86 10.65 48.58
C THR A 507 4.14 11.58 49.55
N TRP A 508 3.24 12.42 49.05
CA TRP A 508 2.39 13.28 49.87
C TRP A 508 1.49 12.49 50.82
N VAL A 509 0.77 11.48 50.31
CA VAL A 509 -0.08 10.60 51.14
C VAL A 509 0.74 9.88 52.21
N THR A 510 1.94 9.38 51.85
CA THR A 510 2.84 8.70 52.78
C THR A 510 3.32 9.65 53.88
N LEU A 511 3.64 10.90 53.54
CA LEU A 511 4.03 11.93 54.49
C LEU A 511 2.88 12.26 55.45
N VAL A 512 1.67 12.42 54.93
CA VAL A 512 0.47 12.63 55.75
C VAL A 512 0.22 11.43 56.68
N LEU A 513 0.36 10.20 56.19
CA LEU A 513 0.22 8.99 57.00
C LEU A 513 1.29 8.93 58.11
N ALA A 514 2.53 9.32 57.80
CA ALA A 514 3.58 9.42 58.81
C ALA A 514 3.25 10.46 59.88
N GLN A 515 2.69 11.61 59.51
CA GLN A 515 2.23 12.63 60.47
C GLN A 515 1.12 12.10 61.39
N ILE A 516 0.14 11.38 60.83
CA ILE A 516 -0.91 10.70 61.62
C ILE A 516 -0.29 9.68 62.57
N THR A 517 0.69 8.90 62.10
CA THR A 517 1.37 7.88 62.91
C THR A 517 2.15 8.49 64.07
N ILE A 518 2.88 9.59 63.83
CA ILE A 518 3.60 10.34 64.88
C ILE A 518 2.62 10.84 65.95
N LEU A 519 1.42 11.27 65.56
CA LEU A 519 0.40 11.77 66.48
C LEU A 519 -0.28 10.64 67.30
N PHE A 520 -0.70 9.56 66.64
CA PHE A 520 -1.56 8.55 67.26
C PHE A 520 -0.81 7.38 67.91
N THR A 521 0.43 7.09 67.51
CA THR A 521 1.17 5.95 68.10
C THR A 521 1.42 6.13 69.61
N PRO A 522 1.91 7.30 70.09
CA PRO A 522 2.12 7.52 71.52
C PRO A 522 0.82 7.51 72.32
N VAL A 523 -0.26 8.06 71.74
CA VAL A 523 -1.60 8.09 72.36
C VAL A 523 -2.19 6.68 72.47
N THR A 524 -2.00 5.85 71.44
CA THR A 524 -2.44 4.46 71.42
C THR A 524 -1.66 3.64 72.45
N LEU A 525 -0.34 3.84 72.55
CA LEU A 525 0.50 3.18 73.55
C LEU A 525 0.13 3.58 74.97
N MET A 526 -0.13 4.87 75.22
CA MET A 526 -0.64 5.35 76.50
C MET A 526 -1.99 4.72 76.83
N THR A 527 -2.93 4.71 75.88
CA THR A 527 -4.24 4.09 76.09
C THR A 527 -4.11 2.60 76.39
N GLY A 528 -3.19 1.90 75.71
CA GLY A 528 -2.84 0.52 76.01
C GLY A 528 -2.26 0.34 77.42
N TYR A 529 -1.36 1.23 77.86
CA TYR A 529 -0.77 1.18 79.20
C TYR A 529 -1.84 1.27 80.32
N PHE A 530 -2.81 2.18 80.18
CA PHE A 530 -3.91 2.31 81.14
C PHE A 530 -4.96 1.19 81.03
N SER A 531 -4.96 0.42 79.94
CA SER A 531 -5.82 -0.75 79.74
C SER A 531 -5.26 -2.03 80.41
N ILE A 532 -3.98 -2.04 80.78
CA ILE A 532 -3.33 -3.18 81.45
C ILE A 532 -3.73 -3.20 82.93
N GLN A 533 -4.21 -4.36 83.41
CA GLN A 533 -4.52 -4.58 84.82
C GLN A 533 -3.25 -4.94 85.60
N PHE A 534 -2.68 -3.96 86.31
CA PHE A 534 -1.55 -4.21 87.20
C PHE A 534 -2.03 -4.72 88.57
N LYS A 535 -1.30 -5.67 89.15
CA LYS A 535 -1.56 -6.16 90.51
C LYS A 535 -1.16 -5.05 91.50
N ASN A 536 -2.14 -4.54 92.27
CA ASN A 536 -2.03 -3.48 93.29
C ASN A 536 -2.04 -2.02 92.81
N THR A 537 -2.55 -1.72 91.60
CA THR A 537 -2.69 -0.32 91.14
C THR A 537 -4.07 -0.09 90.52
N GLU A 538 -4.85 0.85 91.08
CA GLU A 538 -6.10 1.34 90.49
C GLU A 538 -5.84 2.70 89.82
N PHE A 539 -6.19 2.84 88.54
CA PHE A 539 -6.00 4.09 87.81
C PHE A 539 -7.19 5.03 88.02
N GLU A 540 -6.93 6.26 88.46
CA GLU A 540 -7.95 7.30 88.59
C GLU A 540 -8.25 7.96 87.23
N VAL A 541 -9.53 8.29 86.99
CA VAL A 541 -9.99 8.97 85.75
C VAL A 541 -9.23 10.28 85.50
N ARG A 542 -8.87 11.01 86.56
CA ARG A 542 -8.10 12.26 86.45
C ARG A 542 -6.68 12.05 85.92
N SER A 543 -6.02 10.97 86.34
CA SER A 543 -4.65 10.64 85.91
C SER A 543 -4.59 10.27 84.43
N TYR A 544 -5.63 9.60 83.91
CA TYR A 544 -5.76 9.29 82.49
C TYR A 544 -5.83 10.57 81.63
N TRP A 545 -6.76 11.47 81.93
CA TRP A 545 -6.93 12.69 81.13
C TRP A 545 -5.73 13.63 81.20
N LEU A 546 -5.04 13.68 82.34
CA LEU A 546 -3.83 14.48 82.50
C LEU A 546 -2.65 13.89 81.69
N ALA A 547 -2.44 12.58 81.74
CA ALA A 547 -1.44 11.89 80.91
C ALA A 547 -1.76 12.01 79.41
N PHE A 548 -3.03 11.95 79.03
CA PHE A 548 -3.48 12.13 77.65
C PHE A 548 -3.13 13.53 77.14
N GLY A 549 -3.43 14.57 77.92
CA GLY A 549 -3.11 15.96 77.57
C GLY A 549 -1.60 16.19 77.39
N ILE A 550 -0.77 15.65 78.29
CA ILE A 550 0.69 15.77 78.20
C ILE A 550 1.22 15.06 76.94
N ILE A 551 0.84 13.80 76.72
CA ILE A 551 1.35 13.01 75.59
C ILE A 551 0.86 13.54 74.25
N LEU A 552 -0.39 13.99 74.18
CA LEU A 552 -0.93 14.65 72.99
C LEU A 552 -0.19 15.97 72.72
N GLY A 553 0.05 16.80 73.75
CA GLY A 553 0.80 18.05 73.62
C GLY A 553 2.23 17.85 73.15
N VAL A 554 2.94 16.85 73.70
CA VAL A 554 4.30 16.49 73.26
C VAL A 554 4.28 15.95 71.82
N SER A 555 3.31 15.10 71.46
CA SER A 555 3.19 14.56 70.10
C SER A 555 2.90 15.66 69.07
N LEU A 556 2.08 16.66 69.41
CA LEU A 556 1.84 17.85 68.58
C LEU A 556 3.10 18.71 68.43
N LEU A 557 3.89 18.88 69.49
CA LEU A 557 5.16 19.61 69.44
C LEU A 557 6.19 18.90 68.55
N VAL A 558 6.28 17.57 68.65
CA VAL A 558 7.15 16.76 67.77
C VAL A 558 6.68 16.83 66.31
N LEU A 559 5.36 16.77 66.05
CA LEU A 559 4.80 16.94 64.70
C LEU A 559 5.11 18.32 64.13
N PHE A 560 5.02 19.38 64.94
CA PHE A 560 5.38 20.74 64.55
C PHE A 560 6.87 20.85 64.19
N LEU A 561 7.76 20.31 65.02
CA LEU A 561 9.19 20.27 64.74
C LEU A 561 9.50 19.47 63.47
N PHE A 562 8.88 18.30 63.29
CA PHE A 562 9.06 17.47 62.10
C PHE A 562 8.59 18.20 60.83
N SER A 563 7.43 18.86 60.89
CA SER A 563 6.89 19.64 59.77
C SER A 563 7.72 20.89 59.45
N TYR A 564 8.34 21.48 60.48
CA TYR A 564 9.28 22.59 60.34
C TYR A 564 10.60 22.16 59.69
N PHE A 565 11.21 21.08 60.17
CA PHE A 565 12.48 20.57 59.64
C PHE A 565 12.33 19.92 58.26
N SER A 566 11.20 19.28 57.96
CA SER A 566 10.94 18.65 56.66
C SER A 566 10.53 19.66 55.56
N GLY A 567 10.38 20.94 55.88
CA GLY A 567 9.99 21.98 54.91
C GLY A 567 8.55 21.84 54.37
N THR A 568 7.70 21.07 55.04
CA THR A 568 6.34 20.71 54.59
C THR A 568 5.25 21.65 55.09
N LEU A 569 5.64 22.73 55.79
CA LEU A 569 4.73 23.62 56.52
C LEU A 569 3.71 24.39 55.68
N ASN A 570 3.69 24.27 54.34
CA ASN A 570 2.70 24.92 53.48
C ASN A 570 2.26 24.11 52.24
N GLY A 571 2.32 22.77 52.29
CA GLY A 571 1.64 21.94 51.27
C GLY A 571 2.22 21.96 49.85
N HIS A 572 3.34 22.65 49.60
CA HIS A 572 4.13 22.53 48.38
C HIS A 572 5.56 22.13 48.75
N ILE A 573 6.08 21.06 48.13
CA ILE A 573 7.51 20.74 48.18
C ILE A 573 8.26 21.90 47.54
N ILE A 574 8.96 22.69 48.35
CA ILE A 574 9.73 23.86 47.90
C ILE A 574 10.85 23.35 46.97
N LYS A 575 10.68 23.53 45.65
CA LYS A 575 11.67 23.18 44.61
C LYS A 575 12.89 24.13 44.58
N THR A 576 12.99 25.11 45.48
CA THR A 576 14.11 26.05 45.51
C THR A 576 15.09 25.73 46.63
N SER A 577 16.35 25.52 46.24
CA SER A 577 17.48 25.29 47.14
C SER A 577 17.57 26.39 48.20
N TRP A 578 17.56 25.97 49.47
CA TRP A 578 17.60 26.82 50.66
C TRP A 578 18.78 27.81 50.67
N SER A 579 19.85 27.53 49.93
CA SER A 579 21.00 28.43 49.80
C SER A 579 20.63 29.79 49.17
N ARG A 580 19.64 29.84 48.26
CA ARG A 580 19.22 31.11 47.65
C ARG A 580 18.32 31.94 48.55
N VAL A 581 17.43 31.31 49.33
CA VAL A 581 16.52 32.00 50.25
C VAL A 581 17.28 32.66 51.41
N VAL A 582 18.28 31.97 51.97
CA VAL A 582 19.13 32.54 53.03
C VAL A 582 19.98 33.71 52.51
N VAL A 583 20.46 33.63 51.26
CA VAL A 583 21.21 34.73 50.62
C VAL A 583 20.31 35.94 50.33
N ASP A 584 19.05 35.74 49.95
CA ASP A 584 18.14 36.86 49.70
C ASP A 584 17.62 37.51 50.99
N ILE A 585 17.42 36.73 52.06
CA ILE A 585 17.07 37.25 53.38
C ILE A 585 18.27 38.02 53.97
N SER A 586 19.50 37.50 53.83
CA SER A 586 20.69 38.21 54.31
C SER A 586 20.94 39.50 53.54
N LYS A 587 20.72 39.52 52.21
CA LYS A 587 20.77 40.75 51.38
C LYS A 587 19.70 41.76 51.77
N ARG A 588 18.46 41.34 52.04
CA ARG A 588 17.37 42.24 52.49
C ARG A 588 17.62 42.78 53.90
N TRP A 589 18.17 41.97 54.80
CA TRP A 589 18.53 42.42 56.15
C TRP A 589 19.70 43.41 56.14
N TRP A 590 20.71 43.18 55.29
CA TRP A 590 21.81 44.14 55.08
C TRP A 590 21.33 45.45 54.43
N SER A 591 20.39 45.41 53.49
CA SER A 591 19.86 46.64 52.87
C SER A 591 19.03 47.48 53.85
N HIS A 592 18.28 46.83 54.76
CA HIS A 592 17.55 47.52 55.83
C HIS A 592 18.49 48.14 56.87
N ARG A 593 19.60 47.48 57.23
CA ARG A 593 20.62 48.07 58.11
C ARG A 593 21.31 49.29 57.47
N LYS A 594 21.55 49.26 56.16
CA LYS A 594 22.15 50.39 55.42
C LYS A 594 21.20 51.58 55.28
N LYS A 595 19.88 51.38 55.32
CA LYS A 595 18.88 52.47 55.37
C LYS A 595 18.72 53.09 56.77
N ARG A 596 18.88 52.31 57.85
CA ARG A 596 18.83 52.84 59.23
C ARG A 596 20.08 53.65 59.64
N GLY A 597 21.23 53.39 59.02
CA GLY A 597 22.47 54.16 59.26
C GLY A 597 22.58 55.50 58.53
N LYS A 598 21.54 55.96 57.81
CA LYS A 598 21.48 57.29 57.16
C LYS A 598 20.48 58.25 57.83
N MET A 599 19.93 57.87 58.99
CA MET A 599 18.97 58.67 59.78
C MET A 599 19.42 58.83 61.25
N LEU A 600 20.73 58.81 61.45
CA LEU A 600 21.47 59.34 62.60
C LEU A 600 22.62 60.16 61.99
#